data_AF-A0A1F6W764-F1
#
_entry.id   AF-A0A1F6W764-F1
#
_cell.length_a   1.000
_cell.length_b   1.000
_cell.length_c   1.000
_cell.angle_alpha   90.00
_cell.angle_beta   90.00
_cell.angle_gamma   90.00
#
_symmetry.space_group_name_H-M   'P 1'
#
loop_
_entity.id
_entity.type
_entity.pdbx_description
1 polymer ?
#
loop_
_entity_poly.entity_id
_entity_poly.type
_entity_poly.pdbx_seq_one_letter_code
_entity_poly.pdbx_strand_id
1 'polypeptide(L)'
;MRQKNLSTEAFRQHIYRLHKKGIIEAKGNKVYIYRENLLKFSVKRNSIMKNIFPDKTEKVLISFDIPEKKKKMRDWLRNQIKYWDFEMIHESLWLGYGPLPKAFNDRLKHLGIYKNVRVFRVRKIA
;
A
#
# COMPACT_ATOMS: atom_id res chain seq x y z
N MET A 1 26.28 -4.59 -1.82
CA MET A 1 25.35 -3.90 -2.74
C MET A 1 25.57 -4.44 -4.15
N ARG A 2 24.55 -4.91 -4.87
CA ARG A 2 24.69 -5.35 -6.27
C ARG A 2 24.82 -4.11 -7.17
N GLN A 3 26.04 -3.77 -7.62
CA GLN A 3 26.21 -2.78 -8.69
C GLN A 3 25.61 -3.39 -9.96
N LYS A 4 24.53 -2.79 -10.46
CA LYS A 4 24.05 -3.05 -11.81
C LYS A 4 24.93 -2.24 -12.75
N ASN A 5 25.65 -2.90 -13.65
CA ASN A 5 26.30 -2.26 -14.79
C ASN A 5 25.20 -1.70 -15.71
N LEU A 6 24.70 -0.52 -15.40
CA LEU A 6 23.80 0.23 -16.28
C LEU A 6 24.66 0.86 -17.37
N SER A 7 24.33 0.58 -18.64
CA SER A 7 24.93 1.30 -19.75
C SER A 7 24.62 2.80 -19.62
N THR A 8 25.55 3.64 -20.07
CA THR A 8 25.38 5.11 -20.11
C THR A 8 24.09 5.50 -20.83
N GLU A 9 23.73 4.73 -21.86
CA GLU A 9 22.50 4.89 -22.63
C GLU A 9 21.25 4.61 -21.78
N ALA A 10 21.25 3.49 -21.05
CA ALA A 10 20.15 3.17 -20.15
C ALA A 10 20.02 4.20 -19.02
N PHE A 11 21.13 4.76 -18.52
CA PHE A 11 21.10 5.84 -17.54
C PHE A 11 20.47 7.12 -18.12
N ARG A 12 20.90 7.55 -19.30
CA ARG A 12 20.34 8.73 -20.00
C ARG A 12 18.84 8.58 -20.26
N GLN A 13 18.41 7.41 -20.72
CA GLN A 13 16.99 7.11 -20.94
C GLN A 13 16.17 7.18 -19.64
N HIS A 14 16.72 6.71 -18.52
CA HIS A 14 16.05 6.85 -17.22
C HIS A 14 15.94 8.30 -16.76
N ILE A 15 17.01 9.09 -16.89
CA ILE A 15 17.00 10.52 -16.55
C ILE A 15 15.99 11.27 -17.41
N TYR A 16 15.97 11.05 -18.72
CA TYR A 16 15.00 11.65 -19.63
C TYR A 16 13.55 11.33 -19.22
N ARG A 17 13.26 10.06 -18.88
CA ARG A 17 11.93 9.64 -18.41
C ARG A 17 11.53 10.29 -17.09
N LEU A 18 12.46 10.49 -16.16
CA LEU A 18 12.20 11.16 -14.90
C LEU A 18 11.96 12.66 -15.10
N HIS A 19 12.70 13.28 -16.02
CA HIS A 19 12.54 14.68 -16.40
C HIS A 19 11.18 14.93 -17.06
N LYS A 20 10.81 14.12 -18.06
CA LYS A 20 9.50 14.19 -18.73
C LYS A 20 8.32 14.00 -17.76
N LYS A 21 8.54 13.34 -16.62
CA LYS A 21 7.54 13.14 -15.56
C LYS A 21 7.52 14.28 -14.52
N GLY A 22 8.36 15.30 -14.67
CA GLY A 22 8.45 16.43 -13.73
C GLY A 22 9.05 16.07 -12.37
N ILE A 23 9.75 14.93 -12.26
CA ILE A 23 10.31 14.45 -10.98
C ILE A 23 11.67 15.08 -10.74
N ILE A 24 12.43 15.25 -11.81
CA ILE A 24 13.77 15.82 -11.76
C ILE A 24 13.87 16.95 -12.77
N GLU A 25 14.76 17.90 -12.48
CA GLU A 25 15.20 18.92 -13.41
C GLU A 25 16.72 18.79 -13.55
N ALA A 26 17.20 18.67 -14.78
CA ALA A 26 18.63 18.65 -15.05
C ALA A 26 19.05 20.06 -15.45
N LYS A 27 19.93 20.70 -14.67
CA LYS A 27 20.54 21.99 -15.02
C LYS A 27 22.06 21.86 -14.97
N GLY A 28 22.70 21.89 -16.13
CA GLY A 28 24.14 21.67 -16.28
C GLY A 28 24.55 20.30 -15.72
N ASN A 29 25.54 20.29 -14.82
CA ASN A 29 26.05 19.07 -14.18
C ASN A 29 25.31 18.68 -12.88
N LYS A 30 24.15 19.30 -12.61
CA LYS A 30 23.35 19.03 -11.39
C LYS A 30 21.97 18.52 -11.76
N VAL A 31 21.48 17.56 -10.98
CA VAL A 31 20.10 17.03 -11.05
C VAL A 31 19.37 17.44 -9.78
N TYR A 32 18.31 18.23 -9.94
CA TYR A 32 17.41 18.62 -8.86
C TYR A 32 16.25 17.62 -8.80
N ILE A 33 15.82 17.27 -7.60
CA ILE A 33 14.70 16.34 -7.39
C ILE A 33 13.58 17.07 -6.66
N TYR A 34 12.40 17.13 -7.25
CA TYR A 34 11.24 17.77 -6.64
C TYR A 34 10.55 16.82 -5.65
N ARG A 35 10.69 17.10 -4.35
CA ARG A 35 10.09 16.29 -3.27
C ARG A 35 8.57 16.10 -3.43
N GLU A 36 7.85 17.12 -3.87
CA GLU A 36 6.41 17.06 -4.13
C GLU A 36 6.02 16.04 -5.22
N ASN A 37 6.85 15.87 -6.24
CA ASN A 37 6.63 14.91 -7.33
C ASN A 37 7.19 13.52 -6.99
N LEU A 38 8.14 13.43 -6.06
CA LEU A 38 8.53 12.16 -5.45
C LEU A 38 7.40 11.56 -4.61
N LEU A 39 6.59 12.35 -3.89
CA LEU A 39 5.44 11.83 -3.13
C LEU A 39 4.45 11.10 -4.05
N LYS A 40 4.23 11.61 -5.27
CA LYS A 40 3.42 10.96 -6.31
C LYS A 40 3.98 9.59 -6.76
N PHE A 41 5.27 9.34 -6.55
CA PHE A 41 5.97 8.08 -6.85
C PHE A 41 6.17 7.17 -5.63
N SER A 42 6.39 7.76 -4.45
CA SER A 42 6.58 7.12 -3.14
C SER A 42 5.32 6.42 -2.67
N VAL A 43 4.15 6.95 -3.06
CA VAL A 43 2.90 6.18 -3.05
C VAL A 43 3.02 5.10 -4.13
N LYS A 44 3.79 4.05 -3.84
CA LYS A 44 3.47 2.72 -4.35
C LYS A 44 1.98 2.56 -4.06
N ARG A 45 1.16 2.71 -5.11
CA ARG A 45 -0.31 2.71 -5.00
C ARG A 45 -0.81 1.46 -4.28
N ASN A 46 0.00 0.40 -4.24
CA ASN A 46 -0.25 -0.84 -3.51
C ASN A 46 0.92 -1.28 -2.58
N SER A 47 1.69 -0.39 -1.95
CA SER A 47 2.57 -0.84 -0.86
C SER A 47 1.78 -1.02 0.42
N ILE A 48 2.08 -2.10 1.14
CA ILE A 48 1.62 -2.30 2.51
C ILE A 48 2.15 -1.20 3.44
N MET A 49 1.38 -0.85 4.46
CA MET A 49 1.70 0.06 5.55
C MET A 49 2.63 -0.66 6.53
N LYS A 50 3.94 -0.35 6.48
CA LYS A 50 4.98 -1.11 7.21
C LYS A 50 5.24 -0.63 8.64
N ASN A 51 4.89 0.60 8.98
CA ASN A 51 5.21 1.21 10.28
C ASN A 51 3.96 1.57 11.08
N ILE A 52 2.83 0.93 10.77
CA ILE A 52 1.54 1.17 11.38
C ILE A 52 0.94 -0.20 11.64
N PHE A 53 0.61 -0.48 12.89
CA PHE A 53 0.11 -1.78 13.35
C PHE A 53 -1.16 -1.61 14.18
N PRO A 54 -2.06 -2.59 14.19
CA PRO A 54 -3.20 -2.62 15.10
C PRO A 54 -2.75 -2.72 16.57
N ASP A 55 -3.52 -2.15 17.51
CA ASP A 55 -3.14 -2.04 18.93
C ASP A 55 -3.22 -3.38 19.72
N LYS A 56 -3.58 -4.46 19.03
CA LYS A 56 -3.68 -5.85 19.54
C LYS A 56 -4.50 -6.07 20.83
N THR A 57 -5.44 -5.20 21.17
CA THR A 57 -6.24 -5.29 22.40
C THR A 57 -7.49 -6.18 22.27
N GLU A 58 -7.99 -6.40 21.05
CA GLU A 58 -9.22 -7.17 20.84
C GLU A 58 -9.22 -7.98 19.53
N LYS A 59 -10.02 -9.05 19.48
CA LYS A 59 -10.21 -9.83 18.25
C LYS A 59 -11.16 -9.13 17.31
N VAL A 60 -10.75 -9.05 16.04
CA VAL A 60 -11.49 -8.38 14.98
C VAL A 60 -11.60 -9.28 13.78
N LEU A 61 -12.81 -9.33 13.20
CA LEU A 61 -13.13 -10.02 11.96
C LEU A 61 -13.28 -9.00 10.85
N ILE A 62 -12.50 -9.15 9.79
CA ILE A 62 -12.60 -8.34 8.57
C ILE A 62 -13.29 -9.19 7.52
N SER A 63 -14.44 -8.72 7.04
CA SER A 63 -15.09 -9.26 5.85
C SER A 63 -15.06 -8.25 4.71
N PHE A 64 -14.94 -8.73 3.48
CA PHE A 64 -14.98 -7.84 2.33
C PHE A 64 -15.61 -8.47 1.09
N ASP A 65 -16.29 -7.66 0.29
CA ASP A 65 -16.81 -8.06 -1.02
C ASP A 65 -16.31 -7.05 -2.07
N ILE A 66 -15.17 -7.36 -2.68
CA ILE A 66 -14.48 -6.50 -3.64
C ILE A 66 -14.60 -7.10 -5.05
N PRO A 67 -15.28 -6.41 -5.99
CA PRO A 67 -15.47 -6.88 -7.36
C PRO A 67 -14.17 -7.23 -8.08
N GLU A 68 -14.21 -8.19 -9.00
CA GLU A 68 -13.03 -8.67 -9.73
C GLU A 68 -12.30 -7.57 -10.52
N LYS A 69 -13.04 -6.60 -11.06
CA LYS A 69 -12.47 -5.40 -11.69
C LYS A 69 -11.52 -4.61 -10.79
N LYS A 70 -11.60 -4.80 -9.46
CA LYS A 70 -10.72 -4.20 -8.44
C LYS A 70 -9.73 -5.21 -7.82
N LYS A 71 -9.39 -6.31 -8.52
CA LYS A 71 -8.44 -7.35 -8.07
C LYS A 71 -7.18 -6.81 -7.40
N LYS A 72 -6.53 -5.79 -7.98
CA LYS A 72 -5.30 -5.19 -7.43
C LYS A 72 -5.49 -4.62 -6.00
N MET A 73 -6.68 -4.11 -5.70
CA MET A 73 -7.02 -3.50 -4.41
C MET A 73 -7.38 -4.58 -3.39
N ARG A 74 -8.04 -5.65 -3.84
CA ARG A 74 -8.27 -6.86 -3.05
C ARG A 74 -6.95 -7.54 -2.66
N ASP A 75 -6.04 -7.70 -3.62
CA ASP A 75 -4.71 -8.28 -3.38
C ASP A 75 -3.90 -7.39 -2.43
N TRP A 76 -4.01 -6.06 -2.55
CA TRP A 76 -3.41 -5.14 -1.58
C TRP A 76 -3.97 -5.32 -0.17
N LEU A 77 -5.31 -5.40 -0.02
CA LEU A 77 -5.96 -5.59 1.28
C LEU A 77 -5.49 -6.90 1.93
N ARG A 78 -5.50 -8.00 1.17
CA ARG A 78 -5.02 -9.31 1.63
C ARG A 78 -3.57 -9.26 2.08
N ASN A 79 -2.70 -8.61 1.30
CA ASN A 79 -1.30 -8.44 1.68
C ASN A 79 -1.14 -7.58 2.94
N GLN A 80 -1.96 -6.55 3.10
CA GLN A 80 -1.92 -5.67 4.27
C GLN A 80 -2.32 -6.40 5.55
N ILE A 81 -3.45 -7.12 5.53
CA ILE A 81 -3.94 -7.83 6.73
C ILE A 81 -3.07 -9.05 7.04
N LYS A 82 -2.56 -9.75 6.02
CA LYS A 82 -1.55 -10.80 6.21
C LYS A 82 -0.27 -10.26 6.85
N TYR A 83 0.15 -9.05 6.48
CA TYR A 83 1.30 -8.39 7.11
C TYR A 83 1.08 -8.04 8.59
N TRP A 84 -0.18 -7.90 9.02
CA TRP A 84 -0.55 -7.73 10.43
C TRP A 84 -0.89 -9.05 11.14
N ASP A 85 -0.46 -10.17 10.58
CA ASP A 85 -0.68 -11.51 11.13
C ASP A 85 -2.17 -11.88 11.27
N PHE A 86 -3.03 -11.35 10.40
CA PHE A 86 -4.41 -11.84 10.32
C PHE A 86 -4.42 -13.24 9.71
N GLU A 87 -5.22 -14.11 10.31
CA GLU A 87 -5.51 -15.46 9.84
C GLU A 87 -6.67 -15.44 8.84
N MET A 88 -6.53 -16.18 7.74
CA MET A 88 -7.59 -16.34 6.75
C MET A 88 -8.54 -17.45 7.21
N ILE A 89 -9.78 -17.11 7.54
CA ILE A 89 -10.85 -18.10 7.80
C ILE A 89 -11.48 -18.53 6.46
N HIS A 90 -11.67 -17.57 5.56
CA HIS A 90 -12.19 -17.77 4.21
C HIS A 90 -11.58 -16.72 3.27
N GLU A 91 -11.72 -16.87 1.95
CA GLU A 91 -11.07 -15.98 0.97
C GLU A 91 -11.33 -14.48 1.19
N SER A 92 -12.51 -14.18 1.72
CA SER A 92 -13.02 -12.83 2.00
C SER A 92 -13.30 -12.58 3.49
N LEU A 93 -12.81 -13.45 4.37
CA LEU A 93 -13.05 -13.39 5.80
C LEU A 93 -11.77 -13.67 6.59
N TRP A 94 -11.33 -12.69 7.39
CA TRP A 94 -10.03 -12.73 8.07
C TRP A 94 -10.16 -12.35 9.53
N LEU A 95 -9.56 -13.14 10.41
CA LEU A 95 -9.55 -12.91 11.85
C LEU A 95 -8.17 -12.45 12.28
N GLY A 96 -8.13 -11.42 13.10
CA GLY A 96 -6.88 -10.95 13.67
C GLY A 96 -7.13 -10.06 14.86
N TYR A 97 -6.14 -9.24 15.15
CA TYR A 97 -6.19 -8.35 16.28
C TYR A 97 -6.36 -6.90 15.83
N GLY A 98 -7.19 -6.17 16.58
CA GLY A 98 -7.44 -4.75 16.43
C GLY A 98 -7.29 -4.01 17.77
N PRO A 99 -7.78 -2.76 17.86
CA PRO A 99 -8.43 -1.97 16.81
C PRO A 99 -7.54 -1.67 15.60
N LEU A 100 -8.16 -1.51 14.43
CA LEU A 100 -7.43 -1.18 13.20
C LEU A 100 -7.04 0.31 13.19
N PRO A 101 -5.82 0.66 12.73
CA PRO A 101 -5.34 2.04 12.72
C PRO A 101 -6.23 2.97 11.89
N LYS A 102 -6.43 4.22 12.30
CA LYS A 102 -7.22 5.22 11.53
C LYS A 102 -6.72 5.36 10.08
N ALA A 103 -5.39 5.33 9.90
CA ALA A 103 -4.75 5.38 8.59
C ALA A 103 -5.16 4.22 7.66
N PHE A 104 -5.58 3.07 8.21
CA PHE A 104 -6.13 1.97 7.42
C PHE A 104 -7.45 2.36 6.75
N ASN A 105 -8.36 2.97 7.51
CA ASN A 105 -9.64 3.45 6.98
C ASN A 105 -9.43 4.51 5.89
N ASP A 106 -8.52 5.45 6.13
CA ASP A 106 -8.19 6.49 5.15
C ASP A 106 -7.58 5.89 3.87
N ARG A 107 -6.76 4.84 4.02
CA ARG A 107 -6.22 4.11 2.89
C ARG A 107 -7.30 3.36 2.10
N LEU A 108 -8.25 2.70 2.76
CA LEU A 108 -9.38 2.05 2.10
C LEU A 108 -10.26 3.05 1.33
N LYS A 109 -10.46 4.26 1.89
CA LYS A 109 -11.19 5.35 1.22
C LYS A 109 -10.43 5.82 -0.02
N HIS A 110 -9.13 6.04 0.10
CA HIS A 110 -8.27 6.44 -1.02
C HIS A 110 -8.26 5.39 -2.15
N LEU A 111 -8.30 4.09 -1.80
CA LEU A 111 -8.39 2.99 -2.77
C LEU A 111 -9.81 2.78 -3.31
N GLY A 112 -10.81 3.52 -2.83
CA GLY A 112 -12.20 3.41 -3.27
C GLY A 112 -12.84 2.05 -2.96
N ILE A 113 -12.38 1.37 -1.91
CA ILE A 113 -12.91 0.07 -1.45
C ILE A 113 -13.45 0.11 -0.02
N TYR A 114 -13.43 1.26 0.65
CA TYR A 114 -13.93 1.39 2.03
C TYR A 114 -15.34 0.82 2.23
N LYS A 115 -16.27 1.11 1.31
CA LYS A 115 -17.65 0.61 1.39
C LYS A 115 -17.78 -0.91 1.21
N ASN A 116 -16.76 -1.55 0.62
CA ASN A 116 -16.70 -2.99 0.37
C ASN A 116 -16.15 -3.78 1.55
N VAL A 117 -15.61 -3.11 2.57
CA VAL A 117 -15.01 -3.74 3.74
C VAL A 117 -15.93 -3.52 4.95
N ARG A 118 -16.09 -4.56 5.77
CA ARG A 118 -16.77 -4.52 7.05
C ARG A 118 -15.84 -5.09 8.12
N VAL A 119 -15.87 -4.49 9.29
CA VAL A 119 -15.01 -4.82 10.40
C VAL A 119 -15.89 -5.04 11.62
N PHE A 120 -15.79 -6.23 12.21
CA PHE A 120 -16.61 -6.64 13.35
C PHE A 120 -15.71 -6.94 14.54
N ARG A 121 -16.13 -6.49 15.72
CA ARG A 121 -15.53 -6.94 16.98
C ARG A 121 -16.03 -8.34 17.29
N VAL A 122 -15.12 -9.25 17.56
CA VAL A 122 -15.45 -10.63 17.91
C VAL A 122 -15.41 -10.79 19.41
N ARG A 123 -16.46 -11.37 19.98
CA ARG A 123 -16.53 -11.77 21.38
C ARG A 123 -17.06 -13.19 21.45
N LYS A 124 -16.51 -13.98 22.36
CA LYS A 124 -17.08 -15.30 22.66
C LYS A 124 -18.44 -15.05 23.30
N ILE A 125 -19.49 -15.64 22.74
CA ILE A 125 -20.78 -15.75 23.42
C ILE A 125 -20.63 -16.94 24.37
N ALA A 126 -20.95 -16.69 25.65
CA ALA A 126 -20.80 -17.63 26.75
C ALA A 126 -21.46 -18.98 26.45
#